data_AF-A0A179B2K5-F1
#
_entry.id   AF-A0A179B2K5-F1
#
_cell.length_a   1.000
_cell.length_b   1.000
_cell.length_c   1.000
_cell.angle_alpha   90.00
_cell.angle_beta   90.00
_cell.angle_gamma   90.00
#
_symmetry.space_group_name_H-M   'P 1'
#
loop_
_entity.id
_entity.type
_entity.pdbx_description
1 polymer ?
#
loop_
_entity_poly.entity_id
_entity_poly.type
_entity_poly.pdbx_seq_one_letter_code
_entity_poly.pdbx_strand_id
1 'polypeptide(L)'
;MKETAINPTAVKQAGAKVTDMSARIRAMSGEAQARASNDQLTGTNLGAAAERAANALAKTRTILTNRFDQHAQALTEAAKALEEQDANAAQHFRKAKVGRYGPTIK
;
A
#
# COMPACT_ATOMS: atom_id res chain seq x y z
N MET A 1 -27.06 -12.67 6.14
CA MET A 1 -25.66 -12.52 5.68
C MET A 1 -24.79 -12.44 6.93
N LYS A 2 -23.71 -13.21 7.04
CA LYS A 2 -22.69 -12.95 8.07
C LYS A 2 -21.98 -11.66 7.65
N GLU A 3 -22.12 -10.60 8.43
CA GLU A 3 -21.22 -9.44 8.30
C GLU A 3 -19.81 -9.95 8.59
N THR A 4 -19.00 -10.07 7.55
CA THR A 4 -17.54 -10.14 7.71
C THR A 4 -17.10 -8.79 8.25
N ALA A 5 -16.99 -8.68 9.57
CA ALA A 5 -16.39 -7.51 10.21
C ALA A 5 -14.93 -7.43 9.75
N ILE A 6 -14.64 -6.50 8.83
CA ILE A 6 -13.27 -6.25 8.36
C ILE A 6 -12.55 -5.51 9.48
N ASN A 7 -11.54 -6.14 10.09
CA ASN A 7 -10.78 -5.54 11.18
C ASN A 7 -9.86 -4.42 10.65
N PRO A 8 -10.05 -3.14 11.04
CA PRO A 8 -9.23 -2.01 10.58
C PRO A 8 -7.74 -2.19 10.90
N THR A 9 -7.42 -2.87 12.01
CA THR A 9 -6.04 -3.18 12.41
C THR A 9 -5.35 -4.08 11.40
N ALA A 10 -6.07 -5.08 10.87
CA ALA A 10 -5.52 -5.98 9.86
C ALA A 10 -5.25 -5.25 8.53
N VAL A 11 -6.10 -4.29 8.17
CA VAL A 11 -5.93 -3.44 6.99
C VAL A 11 -4.70 -2.53 7.14
N LYS A 12 -4.52 -1.90 8.32
CA LYS A 12 -3.31 -1.09 8.63
C LYS A 12 -2.03 -1.93 8.56
N GLN A 13 -2.05 -3.14 9.10
CA GLN A 13 -0.91 -4.06 9.01
C GLN A 13 -0.59 -4.47 7.56
N ALA A 14 -1.60 -4.69 6.73
CA ALA A 14 -1.40 -4.95 5.31
C ALA A 14 -0.77 -3.74 4.60
N GLY A 15 -1.23 -2.52 4.91
CA GLY A 15 -0.63 -1.28 4.39
C GLY A 15 0.86 -1.15 4.74
N ALA A 16 1.21 -1.37 6.00
CA ALA A 16 2.60 -1.33 6.46
C ALA A 16 3.50 -2.35 5.75
N LYS A 17 3.01 -3.57 5.50
CA LYS A 17 3.74 -4.59 4.73
C LYS A 17 3.98 -4.17 3.28
N VAL A 18 2.99 -3.53 2.66
CA VAL A 18 3.12 -3.04 1.27
C VAL A 18 4.15 -1.90 1.19
N THR A 19 4.17 -1.00 2.18
CA THR A 19 5.21 0.04 2.29
C THR A 19 6.60 -0.56 2.49
N ASP A 20 6.75 -1.58 3.34
CA ASP A 20 8.02 -2.31 3.51
C ASP A 20 8.48 -2.95 2.19
N MET A 21 7.57 -3.57 1.44
CA MET A 21 7.87 -4.13 0.12
C MET A 21 8.35 -3.07 -0.87
N SER A 22 7.73 -1.88 -0.90
CA SER A 22 8.18 -0.79 -1.77
C SER A 22 9.58 -0.30 -1.39
N ALA A 23 9.87 -0.18 -0.09
CA ALA A 23 11.20 0.17 0.41
C ALA A 23 12.27 -0.88 0.03
N ARG A 24 11.96 -2.17 0.16
CA ARG A 24 12.87 -3.27 -0.21
C ARG A 24 13.17 -3.28 -1.71
N ILE A 25 12.20 -2.96 -2.55
CA ILE A 25 12.40 -2.87 -4.01
C ILE A 25 13.27 -1.66 -4.38
N ARG A 26 13.10 -0.52 -3.69
CA ARG A 26 14.00 0.64 -3.82
C ARG A 26 15.44 0.31 -3.44
N ALA A 27 15.62 -0.45 -2.36
CA ALA A 27 16.94 -0.88 -1.89
C ALA A 27 17.60 -1.97 -2.77
N MET A 28 16.83 -2.67 -3.60
CA MET A 28 17.35 -3.74 -4.47
C MET A 28 18.16 -3.17 -5.63
N SER A 29 19.48 -3.37 -5.63
CA SER A 29 20.49 -2.64 -6.43
C SER A 29 20.86 -3.25 -7.80
N GLY A 30 19.98 -4.00 -8.48
CA GLY A 30 20.29 -4.67 -9.77
C GLY A 30 20.79 -3.73 -10.90
N GLU A 31 20.33 -2.48 -10.88
CA GLU A 31 20.65 -1.47 -11.90
C GLU A 31 22.11 -1.01 -11.87
N ALA A 32 22.69 -0.80 -10.69
CA ALA A 32 24.09 -0.38 -10.57
C ALA A 32 25.03 -1.50 -11.02
N GLN A 33 24.68 -2.75 -10.72
CA GLN A 33 25.42 -3.93 -11.18
C GLN A 33 25.29 -4.11 -12.70
N ALA A 34 24.11 -3.87 -13.28
CA ALA A 34 23.90 -3.90 -14.73
C ALA A 34 24.71 -2.80 -15.44
N ARG A 35 24.78 -1.58 -14.88
CA ARG A 35 25.62 -0.49 -15.42
C ARG A 35 27.12 -0.77 -15.29
N ALA A 36 27.56 -1.22 -14.12
CA ALA A 36 28.96 -1.61 -13.93
C ALA A 36 29.38 -2.74 -14.89
N SER A 37 28.50 -3.70 -15.18
CA SER A 37 28.75 -4.72 -16.20
C SER A 37 28.76 -4.12 -17.62
N ASN A 38 27.96 -3.09 -17.88
CA ASN A 38 27.93 -2.41 -19.18
C ASN A 38 29.26 -1.68 -19.48
N ASP A 39 29.86 -1.05 -18.47
CA ASP A 39 31.16 -0.37 -18.61
C ASP A 39 32.28 -1.36 -19.01
N GLN A 40 32.20 -2.61 -18.54
CA GLN A 40 33.11 -3.70 -18.94
C GLN A 40 32.89 -4.20 -20.38
N LEU A 41 31.74 -3.89 -20.99
CA LEU A 41 31.38 -4.26 -22.36
C LEU A 41 31.66 -3.16 -23.37
N THR A 42 32.21 -2.02 -22.93
CA THR A 42 32.56 -0.88 -23.78
C THR A 42 33.51 -1.33 -24.90
N GLY A 43 33.12 -1.09 -26.16
CA GLY A 43 33.85 -1.58 -27.34
C GLY A 43 33.37 -2.92 -27.92
N THR A 44 32.34 -3.54 -27.31
CA THR A 44 31.64 -4.71 -27.87
C THR A 44 30.26 -4.32 -28.41
N ASN A 45 29.69 -5.15 -29.30
CA ASN A 45 28.32 -4.97 -29.81
C ASN A 45 27.24 -5.18 -28.72
N LEU A 46 27.63 -5.51 -27.48
CA LEU A 46 26.75 -5.87 -26.38
C LEU A 46 26.45 -4.70 -25.44
N GLY A 47 27.22 -3.60 -25.48
CA GLY A 47 27.02 -2.45 -24.59
C GLY A 47 25.64 -1.80 -24.74
N ALA A 48 25.18 -1.61 -25.97
CA ALA A 48 23.82 -1.08 -26.23
C ALA A 48 22.70 -2.03 -25.76
N ALA A 49 22.95 -3.34 -25.66
CA ALA A 49 21.98 -4.29 -25.12
C ALA A 49 21.94 -4.24 -23.58
N ALA A 50 23.11 -4.17 -22.94
CA ALA A 50 23.21 -4.04 -21.48
C ALA A 50 22.65 -2.70 -20.97
N GLU A 51 22.86 -1.60 -21.69
CA GLU A 51 22.25 -0.30 -21.35
C GLU A 51 20.71 -0.34 -21.43
N ARG A 52 20.16 -0.97 -22.48
CA ARG A 52 18.71 -1.19 -22.61
C ARG A 52 18.16 -2.05 -21.47
N ALA A 53 18.88 -3.09 -21.06
CA ALA A 53 18.50 -3.92 -19.92
C ALA A 53 18.51 -3.14 -18.61
N ALA A 54 19.54 -2.34 -18.35
CA ALA A 54 19.63 -1.48 -17.17
C ALA A 54 18.47 -0.46 -17.11
N ASN A 55 18.15 0.17 -18.23
CA ASN A 55 17.02 1.12 -18.32
C ASN A 55 15.66 0.43 -18.13
N ALA A 56 15.48 -0.79 -18.66
CA ALA A 56 14.27 -1.58 -18.45
C ALA A 56 14.09 -2.00 -16.97
N LEU A 57 15.19 -2.36 -16.31
CA LEU A 57 15.22 -2.65 -14.87
C LEU A 57 14.82 -1.43 -14.04
N ALA A 58 15.41 -0.26 -14.34
CA ALA A 58 15.07 1.00 -13.68
C ALA A 58 13.59 1.35 -13.84
N LYS A 59 13.06 1.25 -15.07
CA LYS A 59 11.64 1.52 -15.37
C LYS A 59 10.71 0.57 -14.63
N THR A 60 11.03 -0.73 -14.62
CA THR A 60 10.24 -1.74 -13.89
C THR A 60 10.21 -1.46 -12.40
N ARG A 61 11.37 -1.10 -11.81
CA ARG A 61 11.45 -0.72 -10.40
C ARG A 61 10.49 0.43 -10.09
N THR A 62 10.57 1.52 -10.86
CA THR A 62 9.72 2.70 -10.68
C THR A 62 8.23 2.37 -10.78
N ILE A 63 7.83 1.56 -11.76
CA ILE A 63 6.41 1.16 -11.93
C ILE A 63 5.93 0.37 -10.70
N LEU A 64 6.73 -0.60 -10.23
CA LEU A 64 6.37 -1.43 -9.09
C LEU A 64 6.29 -0.61 -7.80
N THR A 65 7.27 0.25 -7.54
CA THR A 65 7.27 1.09 -6.33
C THR A 65 6.07 2.03 -6.31
N ASN A 66 5.74 2.66 -7.45
CA ASN A 66 4.58 3.55 -7.53
C ASN A 66 3.27 2.81 -7.28
N ARG A 67 3.11 1.60 -7.82
CA ARG A 67 1.93 0.77 -7.58
C ARG A 67 1.81 0.34 -6.12
N PHE A 68 2.92 -0.06 -5.49
CA PHE A 68 2.91 -0.41 -4.08
C PHE A 68 2.57 0.79 -3.19
N ASP A 69 3.12 1.97 -3.48
CA ASP A 69 2.79 3.17 -2.73
C ASP A 69 1.30 3.55 -2.87
N GLN A 70 0.72 3.43 -4.07
CA GLN A 70 -0.72 3.62 -4.30
C GLN A 70 -1.56 2.60 -3.51
N HIS A 71 -1.16 1.33 -3.50
CA HIS A 71 -1.85 0.30 -2.72
C HIS A 71 -1.76 0.57 -1.21
N ALA A 72 -0.61 1.01 -0.70
CA ALA A 72 -0.44 1.36 0.70
C ALA A 72 -1.33 2.56 1.10
N GLN A 73 -1.46 3.56 0.23
CA GLN A 73 -2.37 4.69 0.42
C GLN A 73 -3.84 4.21 0.44
N ALA A 74 -4.26 3.41 -0.53
CA ALA A 74 -5.62 2.89 -0.59
C ALA A 74 -5.98 2.06 0.65
N LEU A 75 -5.05 1.25 1.17
CA LEU A 75 -5.24 0.50 2.42
C LEU A 75 -5.35 1.42 3.64
N THR A 76 -4.59 2.51 3.67
CA THR A 76 -4.66 3.52 4.74
C THR A 76 -6.02 4.23 4.74
N GLU A 77 -6.50 4.62 3.55
CA GLU A 77 -7.81 5.24 3.38
C GLU A 77 -8.95 4.27 3.72
N ALA A 78 -8.86 3.02 3.29
CA ALA A 78 -9.83 1.98 3.62
C ALA A 78 -9.90 1.72 5.14
N ALA A 79 -8.75 1.67 5.82
CA ALA A 79 -8.71 1.52 7.27
C ALA A 79 -9.39 2.71 7.98
N LYS A 80 -9.17 3.94 7.50
CA LYS A 80 -9.80 5.14 8.04
C LYS A 80 -11.33 5.11 7.84
N ALA A 81 -11.79 4.74 6.65
CA ALA A 81 -13.22 4.64 6.35
C ALA A 81 -13.93 3.60 7.24
N LEU A 82 -13.27 2.46 7.51
CA LEU A 82 -13.80 1.44 8.43
C LEU A 82 -13.90 1.99 9.87
N GLU A 83 -12.89 2.72 10.35
CA GLU A 83 -12.93 3.35 11.68
C GLU A 83 -14.05 4.41 11.80
N GLU A 84 -14.27 5.19 10.75
CA GLU A 84 -15.37 6.17 10.68
C GLU A 84 -16.76 5.48 10.66
N GLN A 85 -16.89 4.38 9.94
CA GLN A 85 -18.12 3.58 9.91
C GLN A 85 -18.44 2.98 11.29
N ASP A 86 -17.44 2.40 11.96
CA ASP A 86 -17.59 1.83 13.30
C ASP A 86 -17.97 2.92 14.33
N ALA A 87 -17.32 4.09 14.27
CA ALA A 87 -17.64 5.22 15.15
C ALA A 87 -19.08 5.72 14.94
N ASN A 88 -19.53 5.84 13.70
CA ASN A 88 -20.89 6.26 13.36
C ASN A 88 -21.92 5.22 13.84
N ALA A 89 -21.68 3.93 13.60
CA ALA A 89 -22.54 2.85 14.09
C ALA A 89 -22.67 2.86 15.62
N ALA A 90 -21.56 3.05 16.35
CA ALA A 90 -21.55 3.16 17.80
C ALA A 90 -22.33 4.40 18.30
N GLN A 91 -22.24 5.54 17.61
CA GLN A 91 -23.02 6.73 17.93
C GLN A 91 -24.52 6.53 17.68
N HIS A 92 -24.90 5.91 16.56
CA HIS A 92 -26.29 5.59 16.27
C HIS A 92 -26.89 4.63 17.31
N PHE A 93 -26.12 3.63 17.75
CA PHE A 93 -26.56 2.71 18.79
C PHE A 93 -26.73 3.40 20.16
N ARG A 94 -25.83 4.33 20.52
CA ARG A 94 -25.98 5.16 21.72
C ARG A 94 -27.21 6.07 21.65
N LYS A 95 -27.46 6.72 20.50
CA LYS A 95 -28.66 7.55 20.26
C LYS A 95 -29.96 6.72 20.36
N ALA A 96 -29.99 5.52 19.80
CA ALA A 96 -31.15 4.63 19.90
C ALA A 96 -31.43 4.19 21.35
N LYS A 97 -30.39 3.95 22.17
CA LYS A 97 -30.55 3.65 23.60
C LYS A 97 -31.11 4.83 24.40
N VAL A 98 -30.66 6.06 24.17
CA VAL A 98 -31.18 7.23 24.90
C VAL A 98 -32.61 7.59 24.48
N GLY A 99 -33.02 7.35 23.23
CA GLY A 99 -34.40 7.54 22.78
C GLY A 99 -35.41 6.55 23.37
N ARG A 100 -34.95 5.38 23.86
CA ARG A 100 -35.81 4.36 24.48
C ARG A 100 -36.05 4.57 25.98
N TYR A 101 -35.33 5.50 26.59
CA TYR A 101 -35.48 5.92 28.00
C TYR A 101 -35.80 7.43 28.09
N GLY A 102 -36.66 7.93 27.19
CA GLY A 102 -37.29 9.25 27.37
C GLY A 102 -38.23 9.23 28.58
N PRO A 103 -38.46 10.39 29.25
CA PRO A 103 -39.15 10.43 30.53
C PRO A 103 -40.56 9.86 30.39
N THR A 104 -40.89 8.85 31.20
CA THR A 104 -42.27 8.46 31.44
C THR A 104 -42.92 9.61 32.19
N ILE A 105 -43.56 10.52 31.47
CA ILE A 105 -44.43 11.53 32.06
C ILE A 105 -45.61 10.75 32.65
N LYS A 106 -45.77 10.82 33.97
CA LYS A 106 -46.92 10.26 34.70
C LYS A 106 -48.19 11.01 34.36
#